data_AF-A0A3N9N8E4-F1
#
_entry.id   AF-A0A3N9N8E4-F1
#
_cell.length_a   1.000
_cell.length_b   1.000
_cell.length_c   1.000
_cell.angle_alpha   90.00
_cell.angle_beta   90.00
_cell.angle_gamma   90.00
#
_symmetry.space_group_name_H-M   'P 1'
#
loop_
_entity.id
_entity.type
_entity.pdbx_description
1 polymer ?
#
loop_
_entity_poly.entity_id
_entity_poly.type
_entity_poly.pdbx_seq_one_letter_code
_entity_poly.pdbx_strand_id
1 'polypeptide(L)'
;NAFSRQSEYLAGLVQQGIDKQMQSLDLKNRGVKQGGFWVLVGATMPNILVETGFLSNAYDLKILKTSSYQYKMANGIFEGLKHYKRDYESTI
;
A
#
# COMPACT_ATOMS: atom_id res chain seq x y z
N ASN A 1 12.11 -0.50 15.68
CA ASN A 1 10.65 -0.45 15.87
C ASN A 1 10.16 -1.87 16.14
N ALA A 2 9.43 -2.13 17.24
CA ALA A 2 9.06 -3.49 17.67
C ALA A 2 8.14 -4.21 16.65
N PHE A 3 7.39 -3.44 15.85
CA PHE A 3 6.46 -3.95 14.85
C PHE A 3 7.02 -3.94 13.41
N SER A 4 8.35 -3.86 13.26
CA SER A 4 8.97 -3.66 11.94
C SER A 4 8.67 -4.80 10.97
N ARG A 5 8.73 -6.06 11.44
CA ARG A 5 8.46 -7.24 10.60
C ARG A 5 6.99 -7.31 10.18
N GLN A 6 6.08 -7.02 11.12
CA GLN A 6 4.65 -6.99 10.86
C GLN A 6 4.27 -5.87 9.89
N SER A 7 4.92 -4.70 10.02
CA SER A 7 4.73 -3.56 9.11
C SER A 7 5.23 -3.90 7.71
N GLU A 8 6.37 -4.57 7.59
CA GLU A 8 6.89 -5.04 6.30
C GLU A 8 5.98 -6.09 5.66
N TYR A 9 5.45 -7.03 6.45
CA TYR A 9 4.47 -8.02 5.98
C TYR A 9 3.19 -7.35 5.49
N LEU A 10 2.62 -6.43 6.28
CA LEU A 10 1.46 -5.62 5.90
C LEU A 10 1.71 -4.86 4.60
N ALA A 11 2.87 -4.20 4.48
CA ALA A 11 3.25 -3.45 3.28
C ALA A 11 3.31 -4.37 2.06
N GLY A 12 3.87 -5.58 2.20
CA GLY A 12 3.94 -6.58 1.14
C GLY A 12 2.56 -7.01 0.66
N LEU A 13 1.64 -7.32 1.58
CA LEU A 13 0.28 -7.71 1.24
C LEU A 13 -0.51 -6.58 0.57
N VAL A 14 -0.38 -5.35 1.07
CA VAL A 14 -1.00 -4.16 0.45
C VAL A 14 -0.41 -3.89 -0.94
N GLN A 15 0.91 -4.00 -1.11
CA GLN A 15 1.55 -3.83 -2.41
C GLN A 15 1.08 -4.88 -3.43
N GLN A 16 0.92 -6.14 -3.02
CA GLN A 16 0.36 -7.20 -3.88
C GLN A 16 -1.10 -6.94 -4.24
N GLY A 17 -1.90 -6.45 -3.29
CA GLY A 17 -3.30 -6.08 -3.52
C GLY A 17 -3.43 -4.96 -4.56
N ILE A 18 -2.61 -3.91 -4.43
CA ILE A 18 -2.53 -2.80 -5.40
C ILE A 18 -2.08 -3.30 -6.76
N ASP A 19 -1.00 -4.07 -6.83
CA ASP A 19 -0.43 -4.56 -8.10
C ASP A 19 -1.45 -5.33 -8.93
N LYS A 20 -2.26 -6.20 -8.29
CA LYS A 20 -3.36 -6.92 -8.94
C LYS A 20 -4.43 -6.00 -9.54
N GLN A 21 -4.74 -4.87 -8.90
CA GLN A 21 -5.76 -3.93 -9.40
C GLN A 21 -5.22 -3.04 -10.54
N MET A 22 -3.90 -2.84 -10.59
CA MET A 22 -3.25 -1.87 -11.48
C MET A 22 -2.65 -2.49 -12.76
N GLN A 23 -2.76 -3.80 -12.97
CA GLN A 23 -2.20 -4.51 -14.14
C GLN A 23 -2.57 -3.91 -15.50
N SER A 24 -3.72 -3.24 -15.59
CA SER A 24 -4.20 -2.60 -16.83
C SER A 24 -3.71 -1.16 -17.03
N LEU A 25 -2.88 -0.63 -16.13
CA LEU A 25 -2.36 0.72 -16.16
C LEU A 25 -0.85 0.68 -16.39
N ASP A 26 -0.32 1.67 -17.10
CA ASP A 26 1.12 1.83 -17.30
C ASP A 26 1.75 2.51 -16.07
N LEU A 27 1.62 1.86 -14.91
CA LEU A 27 2.18 2.32 -13.65
C LEU A 27 3.25 1.35 -13.18
N LYS A 28 4.44 1.88 -12.92
CA LYS A 28 5.54 1.09 -12.39
C LYS A 28 5.31 0.76 -10.91
N ASN A 29 5.25 -0.53 -10.59
CA ASN A 29 5.38 -1.00 -9.21
C ASN A 29 6.80 -0.70 -8.68
N ARG A 30 6.88 0.05 -7.57
CA ARG A 30 8.16 0.49 -6.96
C ARG A 30 8.55 -0.30 -5.71
N GLY A 31 7.73 -1.29 -5.33
CA GLY A 31 7.95 -2.19 -4.21
C GLY A 31 7.87 -1.52 -2.84
N VAL A 32 8.02 -2.36 -1.81
CA VAL A 32 8.09 -1.93 -0.41
C VAL A 32 9.47 -1.34 -0.13
N LYS A 33 9.51 -0.22 0.58
CA LYS A 33 10.75 0.47 0.96
C LYS A 33 10.70 0.90 2.41
N GLN A 34 11.87 0.86 3.05
CA GLN A 34 12.07 1.45 4.36
C GLN A 34 12.31 2.96 4.21
N GLY A 35 11.77 3.75 5.14
CA GLY A 35 11.90 5.20 5.13
C GLY A 35 11.73 5.80 6.52
N GLY A 36 12.50 6.85 6.82
CA GLY A 36 12.48 7.56 8.11
C GLY A 36 11.36 8.60 8.22
N PHE A 37 10.12 8.23 7.88
CA PHE A 37 8.99 9.16 7.96
C PHE A 37 8.47 9.27 9.39
N TRP A 38 8.31 10.49 9.88
CA TRP A 38 7.86 10.75 11.27
C TRP A 38 6.55 10.04 11.64
N VAL A 39 5.61 9.94 10.71
CA VAL A 39 4.32 9.24 10.92
C VAL A 39 4.47 7.74 11.20
N LEU A 40 5.59 7.14 10.79
CA LEU A 40 5.90 5.72 11.01
C LEU A 40 6.76 5.48 12.27
N VAL A 41 7.30 6.55 12.86
CA VAL A 41 8.15 6.49 14.05
C VAL A 41 7.28 6.43 15.31
N GLY A 42 7.64 5.56 16.25
CA GLY A 42 6.99 5.47 17.56
C GLY A 42 5.61 4.79 17.56
N ALA A 43 5.12 4.37 16.39
CA ALA A 43 3.86 3.63 16.30
C ALA A 43 3.92 2.29 17.06
N THR A 44 2.92 2.07 17.92
CA THR A 44 2.79 0.90 18.79
C THR A 44 2.00 -0.25 18.14
N MET A 45 1.89 -0.24 16.81
CA MET A 45 1.21 -1.22 15.99
C MET A 45 1.87 -1.29 14.60
N PRO A 46 1.58 -2.32 13.79
CA PRO A 46 1.98 -2.36 12.39
C PRO A 46 1.43 -1.16 11.62
N ASN A 47 2.28 -0.47 10.85
CA ASN A 47 1.92 0.77 10.15
C ASN A 47 2.69 0.88 8.83
N ILE A 48 2.08 1.53 7.83
CA ILE A 48 2.67 1.72 6.50
C ILE A 48 2.28 3.11 5.96
N LEU A 49 3.07 3.62 5.02
CA LEU A 49 2.73 4.76 4.18
C LEU A 49 2.65 4.27 2.73
N VAL A 50 1.58 4.63 2.03
CA VAL A 50 1.37 4.24 0.63
C VAL A 50 1.47 5.49 -0.26
N GLU A 51 2.49 5.52 -1.10
CA GLU A 51 2.59 6.50 -2.19
C GLU A 51 1.76 6.02 -3.37
N THR A 52 0.70 6.76 -3.72
CA THR A 52 -0.27 6.30 -4.73
C THR A 52 0.20 6.60 -6.17
N GLY A 53 0.96 7.67 -6.37
CA GLY A 53 1.53 8.03 -7.68
C GLY A 53 2.28 9.36 -7.61
N PHE A 54 2.78 9.82 -8.76
CA PHE A 54 3.56 11.07 -8.83
C PHE A 54 2.74 12.22 -9.41
N LEU A 55 2.44 13.24 -8.60
CA LEU A 55 1.79 14.46 -9.09
C LEU A 55 2.65 15.25 -10.10
N SER A 56 3.96 15.03 -10.08
CA SER A 56 4.93 15.61 -11.02
C SER A 56 5.01 14.89 -12.37
N ASN A 57 4.37 13.72 -12.51
CA ASN A 57 4.28 13.00 -13.77
C ASN A 57 2.90 13.26 -14.41
N ALA A 58 2.89 13.71 -15.68
CA ALA A 58 1.65 14.10 -16.35
C ALA A 58 0.66 12.93 -16.56
N TYR A 59 1.16 11.71 -16.78
CA TYR A 59 0.34 10.51 -16.92
C TYR A 59 -0.29 10.14 -15.58
N ASP A 60 0.52 10.00 -14.52
CA ASP A 60 0.05 9.70 -13.16
C ASP A 60 -0.99 10.73 -12.71
N LEU A 61 -0.72 12.03 -12.87
CA LEU A 61 -1.64 13.10 -12.48
C LEU A 61 -3.01 12.98 -13.17
N LYS A 62 -3.03 12.61 -14.45
CA LYS A 62 -4.26 12.43 -15.22
C LYS A 62 -5.10 11.29 -14.66
N ILE A 63 -4.47 10.14 -14.36
CA ILE A 63 -5.20 8.96 -13.87
C ILE A 63 -5.57 9.07 -12.39
N LEU A 64 -4.73 9.71 -11.55
CA LEU A 64 -4.96 9.93 -10.10
C LEU A 64 -6.28 10.69 -9.84
N LYS A 65 -6.69 11.53 -10.78
CA LYS A 65 -7.95 12.29 -10.73
C LYS A 65 -9.19 11.48 -11.09
N THR A 66 -9.03 10.28 -11.65
CA THR A 66 -10.17 9.47 -12.10
C THR A 66 -10.74 8.66 -10.95
N SER A 67 -12.08 8.59 -10.88
CA SER A 67 -12.78 7.77 -9.89
C SER A 67 -12.45 6.28 -10.03
N SER A 68 -12.26 5.79 -11.27
CA SER A 68 -11.87 4.41 -11.53
C SER A 68 -10.52 4.07 -10.90
N TYR A 69 -9.51 4.93 -11.06
CA TYR A 69 -8.21 4.74 -10.43
C TYR A 69 -8.31 4.77 -8.91
N GLN A 70 -9.02 5.75 -8.34
CA GLN A 70 -9.19 5.88 -6.89
C GLN A 70 -9.87 4.65 -6.29
N TYR A 71 -10.89 4.12 -6.98
CA TYR A 71 -11.56 2.88 -6.59
C TYR A 71 -10.62 1.68 -6.65
N LYS A 72 -9.86 1.51 -7.75
CA LYS A 72 -8.86 0.44 -7.87
C LYS A 72 -7.80 0.51 -6.78
N MET A 73 -7.32 1.70 -6.44
CA MET A 73 -6.32 1.92 -5.40
C MET A 73 -6.88 1.55 -4.02
N ALA A 74 -8.07 2.07 -3.68
CA ALA A 74 -8.75 1.77 -2.44
C ALA A 74 -9.04 0.26 -2.30
N ASN A 75 -9.51 -0.37 -3.37
CA ASN A 75 -9.78 -1.81 -3.40
C ASN A 75 -8.50 -2.64 -3.21
N GLY A 76 -7.38 -2.23 -3.85
CA GLY A 76 -6.09 -2.91 -3.67
C GLY A 76 -5.58 -2.83 -2.23
N ILE A 77 -5.69 -1.67 -1.61
CA ILE A 77 -5.35 -1.47 -0.18
C ILE A 77 -6.26 -2.32 0.70
N PHE A 78 -7.57 -2.30 0.44
CA PHE A 78 -8.56 -3.08 1.18
C PHE A 78 -8.29 -4.58 1.13
N GLU A 79 -8.01 -5.14 -0.05
CA GLU A 79 -7.72 -6.57 -0.20
C GLU A 79 -6.44 -6.97 0.55
N GLY A 80 -5.40 -6.13 0.53
CA GLY A 80 -4.18 -6.36 1.30
C GLY A 80 -4.42 -6.32 2.82
N LEU A 81 -5.18 -5.34 3.30
CA LEU A 81 -5.56 -5.23 4.71
C LEU A 81 -6.43 -6.42 5.16
N LYS A 82 -7.41 -6.82 4.35
CA LYS A 82 -8.28 -7.97 4.61
C LYS A 82 -7.46 -9.25 4.76
N HIS A 83 -6.46 -9.44 3.90
CA HIS A 83 -5.53 -10.58 3.98
C HIS A 83 -4.71 -10.51 5.27
N TYR A 84 -4.06 -9.37 5.54
CA TYR A 84 -3.25 -9.18 6.75
C TYR A 84 -4.07 -9.45 8.02
N LYS A 85 -5.30 -8.93 8.09
CA LYS A 85 -6.21 -9.16 9.21
C LYS A 85 -6.49 -10.65 9.42
N ARG A 86 -6.83 -11.38 8.36
CA ARG A 86 -7.12 -12.82 8.43
C ARG A 86 -5.92 -13.59 8.99
N ASP A 87 -4.72 -13.33 8.47
CA ASP A 87 -3.51 -14.03 8.89
C ASP A 87 -3.16 -13.70 10.35
N TYR A 88 -3.29 -12.43 10.72
CA TYR A 88 -3.10 -11.97 12.09
C TYR A 88 -4.05 -12.69 13.05
N GLU A 89 -5.35 -12.79 12.71
CA GLU A 89 -6.34 -13.49 13.53
C GLU A 89 -6.14 -15.01 13.60
N SER A 90 -5.59 -15.63 12.56
CA SER A 90 -5.29 -17.07 12.57
C SER A 90 -4.05 -17.46 13.39
N THR A 91 -3.24 -16.48 13.79
CA THR A 91 -2.02 -16.69 14.59
C THR A 91 -2.30 -16.55 16.09
N ILE A 92 -3.50 -16.06 16.46
CA ILE A 92 -4.01 -15.96 17.84
C ILE A 92 -4.79 -17.23 18.14
#